data_AF-X1Q7E3-F1
#
_entry.id   AF-X1Q7E3-F1
#
_cell.length_a   1.000
_cell.length_b   1.000
_cell.length_c   1.000
_cell.angle_alpha   90.00
_cell.angle_beta   90.00
_cell.angle_gamma   90.00
#
_symmetry.space_group_name_H-M   'P 1'
#
loop_
_entity.id
_entity.type
_entity.pdbx_description
1 polymer ?
#
loop_
_entity_poly.entity_id
_entity_poly.type
_entity_poly.pdbx_seq_one_letter_code
_entity_poly.pdbx_strand_id
1 'polypeptide(L)'
;MDRKDYISSVEPKPQVLQKIENDAKKLKYCKEQVLLSFAGDPYNKTDQDLKITREALKILLKYNIPVSILTKGGNRCLRDLDLFQSFQNHIKVGASLTFITDEDSMF
;
A
#
# COMPACT_ATOMS: atom_id res chain seq x y z
N MET A 1 2.53 11.19 -26.32
CA MET A 1 3.24 10.46 -25.26
C MET A 1 2.80 9.01 -25.38
N ASP A 2 3.70 8.11 -25.75
CA ASP A 2 3.35 6.71 -25.99
C ASP A 2 3.02 6.03 -24.64
N ARG A 3 2.04 5.12 -24.63
CA ARG A 3 1.54 4.47 -23.39
C ARG A 3 2.63 3.67 -22.69
N LYS A 4 3.64 3.23 -23.45
CA LYS A 4 4.83 2.53 -22.96
C LYS A 4 5.77 3.45 -22.18
N ASP A 5 5.89 4.72 -22.57
CA ASP A 5 6.79 5.68 -21.93
C ASP A 5 6.27 6.12 -20.56
N TYR A 6 4.94 6.23 -20.40
CA TYR A 6 4.29 6.64 -19.16
C TYR A 6 4.52 5.68 -17.98
N ILE A 7 4.76 4.40 -18.25
CA ILE A 7 4.91 3.34 -17.23
C ILE A 7 6.39 3.10 -16.88
N SER A 8 7.33 3.72 -17.59
CA SER A 8 8.76 3.34 -17.54
C SER A 8 9.49 3.72 -16.24
N SER A 9 9.02 4.71 -15.48
CA SER A 9 9.63 5.09 -14.20
C SER A 9 8.58 5.53 -13.16
N VAL A 10 8.19 4.62 -12.27
CA VAL A 10 7.44 4.99 -11.06
C VAL A 10 8.44 5.44 -10.00
N GLU A 11 8.57 6.75 -9.82
CA GLU A 11 9.45 7.33 -8.81
C GLU A 11 8.67 7.74 -7.55
N PRO A 12 9.24 7.52 -6.35
CA PRO A 12 8.67 8.02 -5.11
C PRO A 12 8.57 9.54 -5.13
N LYS A 13 7.49 10.06 -4.54
CA LYS A 13 7.43 11.49 -4.23
C LYS A 13 8.57 11.82 -3.25
N PRO A 14 9.32 12.92 -3.47
CA PRO A 14 10.36 13.33 -2.56
C PRO A 14 9.84 13.44 -1.12
N GLN A 15 10.59 12.88 -0.18
CA GLN A 15 10.31 12.92 1.27
C GLN A 15 8.95 12.32 1.65
N VAL A 16 8.39 11.39 0.86
CA VAL A 16 7.06 10.82 1.11
C VAL A 16 6.91 10.24 2.52
N LEU A 17 7.91 9.49 3.01
CA LEU A 17 7.88 8.91 4.36
C LEU A 17 7.91 9.98 5.46
N GLN A 18 8.69 11.04 5.28
CA GLN A 18 8.73 12.16 6.23
C GLN A 18 7.39 12.89 6.30
N LYS A 19 6.72 13.08 5.15
CA LYS A 19 5.38 13.68 5.11
C LYS A 19 4.35 12.79 5.79
N ILE A 20 4.38 11.48 5.52
CA ILE A 20 3.52 10.50 6.20
C ILE A 20 3.74 10.55 7.72
N GLU A 21 5.00 10.55 8.19
CA GLU A 21 5.32 10.66 9.63
C GLU A 21 4.79 11.96 10.24
N ASN A 22 4.90 13.09 9.54
CA ASN A 22 4.43 14.38 10.03
C ASN A 22 2.89 14.42 10.14
N ASP A 23 2.17 13.83 9.21
CA ASP A 23 0.72 13.76 9.25
C ASP A 23 0.25 12.71 10.27
N ALA A 24 0.93 11.57 10.36
CA ALA A 24 0.64 10.54 11.36
C ALA A 24 0.80 11.06 12.80
N LYS A 25 1.78 11.93 13.06
CA LYS A 25 1.92 12.61 14.36
C LYS A 25 0.69 13.43 14.73
N LYS A 26 0.10 14.13 13.77
CA LYS A 26 -1.10 14.97 13.98
C LYS A 26 -2.36 14.13 14.14
N LEU A 27 -2.43 13.00 13.44
CA LEU A 27 -3.56 12.08 13.39
C LEU A 27 -3.41 10.89 14.34
N LYS A 28 -2.52 10.99 15.33
CA LYS A 28 -2.26 9.89 16.27
C LYS A 28 -3.55 9.44 16.95
N TYR A 29 -3.78 8.13 17.02
CA TYR A 29 -5.00 7.52 17.58
C TYR A 29 -6.31 7.88 16.84
N CYS A 30 -6.22 8.36 15.59
CA CYS A 30 -7.41 8.52 14.76
C CYS A 30 -8.12 7.16 14.57
N LYS A 31 -9.45 7.20 14.53
CA LYS A 31 -10.29 6.01 14.28
C LYS A 31 -10.55 5.77 12.80
N GLU A 32 -10.30 6.77 11.95
CA GLU A 32 -10.47 6.69 10.52
C GLU A 32 -9.33 5.91 9.87
N GLN A 33 -9.67 5.12 8.84
CA GLN A 33 -8.76 4.18 8.21
C GLN A 33 -8.05 4.84 7.03
N VAL A 34 -6.72 4.75 6.99
CA VAL A 34 -5.93 5.20 5.83
C VAL A 34 -5.98 4.14 4.73
N LEU A 35 -6.47 4.51 3.55
CA LEU A 35 -6.49 3.63 2.38
C LEU A 35 -5.17 3.73 1.58
N LEU A 36 -4.44 2.62 1.50
CA LEU A 36 -3.26 2.45 0.65
C LEU A 36 -3.65 1.75 -0.67
N SER A 37 -4.25 2.50 -1.60
CA SER A 37 -4.55 2.01 -2.97
C SER A 37 -5.07 3.10 -3.95
N PHE A 38 -5.29 4.35 -3.53
CA PHE A 38 -6.11 5.29 -4.31
C PHE A 38 -5.45 5.76 -5.62
N ALA A 39 -4.20 6.20 -5.57
CA ALA A 39 -3.49 6.70 -6.76
C ALA A 39 -2.72 5.61 -7.52
N GLY A 40 -2.49 4.45 -6.89
CA GLY A 40 -1.68 3.37 -7.41
C GLY A 40 -1.55 2.23 -6.42
N ASP A 41 -0.93 1.16 -6.88
CA ASP A 41 -0.76 -0.04 -6.08
C ASP A 41 0.39 0.12 -5.07
N PRO A 42 0.17 -0.11 -3.77
CA PRO A 42 1.22 -0.02 -2.76
C PRO A 42 2.30 -1.09 -2.95
N TYR A 43 1.96 -2.27 -3.48
CA TYR A 43 2.89 -3.35 -3.78
C TYR A 43 3.13 -3.47 -5.29
N ASN A 44 3.37 -2.33 -5.93
CA ASN A 44 3.84 -2.29 -7.31
C ASN A 44 5.25 -2.89 -7.45
N LYS A 45 5.74 -3.01 -8.69
CA LYS A 45 7.04 -3.63 -8.97
C LYS A 45 8.21 -2.88 -8.34
N THR A 46 8.19 -1.54 -8.38
CA THR A 46 9.25 -0.68 -7.82
C THR A 46 9.32 -0.78 -6.30
N ASP A 47 8.17 -0.96 -5.63
CA ASP A 47 8.13 -1.11 -4.18
C ASP A 47 8.79 -2.41 -3.68
N GLN A 48 9.08 -3.39 -4.57
CA GLN A 48 9.87 -4.57 -4.23
C GLN A 48 11.25 -4.18 -3.68
N ASP A 49 11.90 -3.23 -4.34
CA ASP A 49 13.23 -2.75 -4.00
C ASP A 49 13.17 -1.62 -2.99
N LEU A 50 12.26 -0.65 -3.19
CA LEU A 50 12.19 0.56 -2.37
C LEU A 50 11.55 0.36 -0.99
N LYS A 51 10.65 -0.61 -0.85
CA LYS A 51 9.96 -0.98 0.41
C LYS A 51 9.28 0.21 1.12
N ILE A 52 8.78 1.18 0.35
CA ILE A 52 8.14 2.39 0.88
C ILE A 52 6.85 2.03 1.60
N THR A 53 6.08 1.08 1.07
CA THR A 53 4.86 0.60 1.73
C THR A 53 5.16 0.02 3.11
N ARG A 54 6.21 -0.80 3.24
CA ARG A 54 6.63 -1.35 4.54
C ARG A 54 6.97 -0.25 5.54
N GLU A 55 7.76 0.74 5.12
CA GLU A 55 8.14 1.86 6.00
C GLU A 55 6.92 2.73 6.36
N ALA A 56 6.01 2.98 5.42
CA ALA A 56 4.76 3.69 5.70
C ALA A 56 3.90 2.92 6.72
N LEU A 57 3.81 1.58 6.61
CA LEU A 57 3.10 0.75 7.58
C LEU A 57 3.73 0.82 8.97
N LYS A 58 5.06 0.80 9.09
CA LYS A 58 5.75 0.99 10.39
C LYS A 58 5.39 2.33 11.03
N ILE A 59 5.34 3.40 10.23
CA ILE A 59 4.95 4.74 10.70
C ILE A 59 3.51 4.73 11.19
N LEU A 60 2.57 4.22 10.39
CA LEU A 60 1.15 4.19 10.75
C LEU A 60 0.90 3.32 11.99
N LEU A 61 1.61 2.20 12.12
CA LEU A 61 1.59 1.33 13.30
C LEU A 61 2.09 2.08 14.54
N LYS A 62 3.23 2.79 14.44
CA LYS A 62 3.82 3.57 15.53
C LYS A 62 2.86 4.62 16.10
N TYR A 63 2.00 5.21 15.27
CA TYR A 63 0.99 6.19 15.69
C TYR A 63 -0.41 5.60 15.93
N ASN A 64 -0.54 4.28 15.89
CA ASN A 64 -1.79 3.54 16.11
C ASN A 64 -2.92 4.02 15.17
N ILE A 65 -2.59 4.18 13.89
CA ILE A 65 -3.51 4.61 12.84
C ILE A 65 -4.01 3.37 12.07
N PRO A 66 -5.32 3.12 11.99
CA PRO A 66 -5.86 2.00 11.24
C PRO A 66 -5.58 2.11 9.73
N VAL A 67 -5.35 0.98 9.06
CA VAL A 67 -4.98 0.95 7.64
C VAL A 67 -5.81 -0.02 6.81
N SER A 68 -6.17 0.37 5.59
CA SER A 68 -6.80 -0.48 4.57
C SER A 68 -5.86 -0.62 3.41
N ILE A 69 -5.57 -1.84 3.00
CA ILE A 69 -4.70 -2.15 1.88
C ILE A 69 -5.56 -2.84 0.81
N LEU A 70 -5.46 -2.37 -0.42
CA LEU A 70 -5.98 -3.08 -1.59
C LEU A 70 -4.86 -3.16 -2.62
N THR A 71 -4.60 -4.36 -3.15
CA THR A 71 -3.44 -4.58 -4.02
C THR A 71 -3.65 -5.69 -5.05
N LYS A 72 -3.13 -5.48 -6.26
CA LYS A 72 -2.85 -6.46 -7.34
C LYS A 72 -1.43 -7.04 -7.22
N GLY A 73 -0.78 -6.80 -6.08
CA GLY A 73 0.57 -7.17 -5.71
C GLY A 73 0.86 -8.67 -5.72
N GLY A 74 -0.18 -9.49 -5.62
CA GLY A 74 -0.06 -10.92 -5.38
C GLY A 74 0.85 -11.19 -4.18
N ASN A 75 1.80 -12.10 -4.34
CA ASN A 75 2.72 -12.52 -3.28
C ASN A 75 3.66 -11.41 -2.77
N ARG A 76 3.77 -10.26 -3.45
CA ARG A 76 4.68 -9.17 -3.02
C ARG A 76 4.32 -8.60 -1.65
N CYS A 77 3.03 -8.63 -1.27
CA CYS A 77 2.60 -8.15 0.05
C CYS A 77 2.93 -9.11 1.19
N LEU A 78 3.24 -10.39 0.91
CA LEU A 78 3.45 -11.41 1.95
C LEU A 78 4.70 -11.14 2.80
N ARG A 79 5.64 -10.34 2.31
CA ARG A 79 6.83 -9.93 3.07
C ARG A 79 6.50 -9.07 4.30
N ASP A 80 5.30 -8.48 4.35
CA ASP A 80 4.85 -7.56 5.40
C ASP A 80 3.80 -8.18 6.33
N LEU A 81 3.65 -9.51 6.30
CA LEU A 81 2.73 -10.25 7.18
C LEU A 81 3.03 -10.02 8.67
N ASP A 82 4.30 -9.84 9.04
CA ASP A 82 4.71 -9.52 10.41
C ASP A 82 4.13 -8.18 10.89
N LEU A 83 4.11 -7.18 10.00
CA LEU A 83 3.47 -5.89 10.28
C LEU A 83 1.95 -6.04 10.33
N PHE A 84 1.35 -6.79 9.41
CA PHE A 84 -0.11 -6.99 9.42
C PHE A 84 -0.58 -7.63 10.73
N GLN A 85 0.14 -8.63 11.23
CA GLN A 85 -0.12 -9.22 12.54
C GLN A 85 0.01 -8.19 13.68
N SER A 86 0.99 -7.29 13.57
CA SER A 86 1.21 -6.24 14.58
C SER A 86 0.07 -5.22 14.65
N PHE A 87 -0.68 -5.00 13.56
CA PHE A 87 -1.88 -4.15 13.56
C PHE A 87 -3.11 -4.78 14.23
N GLN A 88 -3.11 -6.10 14.45
CA GLN A 88 -4.23 -6.84 15.03
C GLN A 88 -5.56 -6.52 14.29
N ASN A 89 -6.55 -5.96 14.99
CA ASN A 89 -7.86 -5.63 14.43
C ASN A 89 -7.91 -4.26 13.71
N HIS A 90 -6.80 -3.53 13.65
CA HIS A 90 -6.70 -2.20 13.03
C HIS A 90 -6.24 -2.23 11.57
N ILE A 91 -6.37 -3.38 10.89
CA ILE A 91 -5.99 -3.53 9.49
C ILE A 91 -7.06 -4.28 8.69
N LYS A 92 -7.23 -3.89 7.43
CA LYS A 92 -7.91 -4.67 6.39
C LYS A 92 -6.96 -4.87 5.22
N VAL A 93 -6.80 -6.11 4.75
CA VAL A 93 -5.98 -6.42 3.58
C VAL A 93 -6.84 -7.10 2.55
N GLY A 94 -6.99 -6.47 1.39
CA GLY A 94 -7.69 -6.98 0.23
C GLY A 94 -6.73 -7.25 -0.92
N ALA A 95 -6.94 -8.37 -1.60
CA ALA A 95 -6.30 -8.66 -2.88
C ALA A 95 -7.30 -8.40 -4.00
N SER A 96 -6.86 -7.69 -5.04
CA SER A 96 -7.63 -7.55 -6.27
C SER A 96 -7.35 -8.76 -7.16
N LEU A 97 -8.38 -9.57 -7.40
CA LEU A 97 -8.35 -10.59 -8.43
C LEU A 97 -8.61 -9.92 -9.79
N THR A 98 -7.69 -10.08 -10.73
CA THR A 98 -7.82 -9.53 -12.07
C THR A 98 -7.71 -10.65 -13.09
N PHE A 99 -8.65 -10.68 -14.02
CA PHE A 99 -8.68 -11.65 -15.11
C PHE A 99 -8.10 -11.03 -16.38
N ILE A 100 -7.50 -11.87 -17.21
CA ILE A 100 -6.97 -11.49 -18.52
C ILE A 100 -7.90 -11.90 -19.67
N THR A 101 -8.95 -12.66 -19.36
CA THR A 101 -10.02 -13.03 -20.27
C THR A 101 -11.39 -12.73 -19.64
N ASP A 102 -12.39 -12.49 -20.48
CA ASP A 102 -13.77 -12.32 -20.02
C ASP A 102 -14.34 -13.63 -19.44
N GLU A 103 -13.94 -14.78 -20.01
CA GLU A 103 -14.38 -16.11 -19.56
C GLU A 103 -14.03 -16.35 -18.08
N ASP A 104 -12.81 -16.01 -17.66
CA ASP A 104 -12.39 -16.16 -16.27
C ASP A 104 -13.14 -15.21 -15.31
N SER A 105 -13.78 -14.15 -15.82
CA SER A 105 -14.49 -13.13 -15.02
C SER A 105 -15.98 -13.42 -14.76
N MET A 106 -16.53 -14.43 -15.45
CA MET A 106 -17.96 -14.76 -15.41
C MET A 106 -18.34 -15.74 -14.29
N PHE A 107 -17.41 -16.07 -13.40
CA PHE A 107 -17.60 -16.97 -12.26
C PHE A 107 -17.40 -16.26 -10.92
#